data_AF-A0A925XCY2-F1
#
_entry.id   AF-A0A925XCY2-F1
#
_cell.length_a   1.000
_cell.length_b   1.000
_cell.length_c   1.000
_cell.angle_alpha   90.00
_cell.angle_beta   90.00
_cell.angle_gamma   90.00
#
_symmetry.space_group_name_H-M   'P 1'
#
loop_
_entity.id
_entity.type
_entity.pdbx_description
1 polymer ?
#
loop_
_entity_poly.entity_id
_entity_poly.type
_entity_poly.pdbx_seq_one_letter_code
_entity_poly.pdbx_strand_id
1 'polypeptide(L)'
;FEAIPSNNIVRFGTISAEVISVNVDTNVNTLEVKVPAGFYQAKISVSTSVGTTTSDKDFTMLVTATENSFEHQIKVYPNPTQGKLVIDFGEKAIMVEQISVLNSMGSRIVEKTIQKVIQSQEIDLSGRSSGIYLLLIKTETGLISKKIILK
;
A
#
# COMPACT_ATOMS: atom_id res chain seq x y z
N PHE A 1 -10.64 -27.36 10.97
CA PHE A 1 -10.17 -26.88 9.65
C PHE A 1 -10.26 -28.02 8.67
N GLU A 2 -10.39 -27.71 7.39
CA GLU A 2 -10.30 -28.73 6.36
C GLU A 2 -8.86 -29.21 6.24
N ALA A 3 -8.64 -30.52 6.09
CA ALA A 3 -7.29 -31.10 6.02
C ALA A 3 -6.49 -30.60 4.81
N ILE A 4 -7.20 -30.14 3.76
CA ILE A 4 -6.61 -29.59 2.55
C ILE A 4 -6.42 -28.08 2.71
N PRO A 5 -5.18 -27.54 2.63
CA PRO A 5 -4.91 -26.11 2.82
C PRO A 5 -5.76 -25.18 1.96
N SER A 6 -5.91 -25.48 0.67
CA SER A 6 -6.65 -24.67 -0.31
C SER A 6 -8.14 -24.54 -0.03
N ASN A 7 -8.70 -25.36 0.86
CA ASN A 7 -10.11 -25.29 1.20
C ASN A 7 -10.37 -24.37 2.41
N ASN A 8 -9.32 -23.89 3.08
CA ASN A 8 -9.46 -22.95 4.17
C ASN A 8 -9.27 -21.53 3.64
N ILE A 9 -10.12 -20.59 4.08
CA ILE A 9 -10.04 -19.19 3.66
C ILE A 9 -9.55 -18.36 4.85
N VAL A 10 -8.40 -17.73 4.68
CA VAL A 10 -7.84 -16.75 5.62
C VAL A 10 -7.71 -15.41 4.91
N ARG A 11 -8.14 -14.32 5.55
CA ARG A 11 -8.07 -12.97 4.98
C ARG A 11 -7.41 -12.00 5.94
N PHE A 12 -6.67 -11.06 5.36
CA PHE A 12 -6.10 -9.88 6.01
C PHE A 12 -6.88 -8.67 5.51
N GLY A 13 -7.90 -8.24 6.27
CA GLY A 13 -8.90 -7.29 5.79
C GLY A 13 -9.69 -7.87 4.61
N THR A 14 -9.58 -7.24 3.44
CA THR A 14 -10.23 -7.71 2.21
C THR A 14 -9.36 -8.65 1.38
N ILE A 15 -8.08 -8.81 1.72
CA ILE A 15 -7.11 -9.56 0.91
C ILE A 15 -7.02 -11.01 1.38
N SER A 16 -7.16 -11.98 0.47
CA SER A 16 -7.00 -13.39 0.80
C SER A 16 -5.53 -13.78 0.94
N ALA A 17 -5.22 -14.57 1.96
CA ALA A 17 -3.91 -15.17 2.17
C ALA A 17 -3.86 -16.59 1.58
N GLU A 18 -2.66 -16.98 1.14
CA GLU A 18 -2.39 -18.35 0.73
C GLU A 18 -2.16 -19.21 1.98
N VAL A 19 -2.90 -20.32 2.10
CA VAL A 19 -2.73 -21.28 3.20
C VAL A 19 -1.68 -22.31 2.78
N ILE A 20 -0.57 -22.37 3.52
CA ILE A 20 0.59 -23.20 3.24
C ILE A 20 0.39 -24.60 3.85
N SER A 21 -0.03 -24.66 5.11
CA SER A 21 -0.19 -25.91 5.84
C SER A 21 -1.34 -25.85 6.84
N VAL A 22 -1.90 -27.02 7.16
CA VAL A 22 -2.95 -27.19 8.17
C VAL A 22 -2.47 -28.24 9.15
N ASN A 23 -2.48 -27.91 10.43
CA ASN A 23 -2.34 -28.89 11.50
C ASN A 23 -3.68 -29.03 12.22
N VAL A 24 -4.20 -30.25 12.27
CA VAL A 24 -5.41 -30.59 13.02
C VAL A 24 -5.00 -31.60 14.09
N ASP A 25 -4.85 -31.12 15.33
CA ASP A 25 -4.62 -31.97 16.51
C ASP A 25 -5.86 -31.90 17.43
N THR A 26 -5.98 -32.91 18.28
CA THR A 26 -6.96 -33.05 19.36
C THR A 26 -7.02 -31.85 20.32
N ASN A 27 -5.93 -31.08 20.44
CA ASN A 27 -5.85 -29.95 21.39
C ASN A 27 -5.91 -28.58 20.72
N VAL A 28 -5.23 -28.42 19.58
CA VAL A 28 -5.13 -27.13 18.88
C VAL A 28 -5.10 -27.39 17.38
N ASN A 29 -5.87 -26.59 16.65
CA ASN A 29 -5.83 -26.56 15.20
C ASN A 29 -5.09 -25.29 14.75
N THR A 30 -4.14 -25.41 13.82
CA THR A 30 -3.38 -24.26 13.28
C THR A 30 -3.43 -24.22 11.76
N LEU A 31 -3.39 -23.00 11.23
CA LEU A 31 -3.20 -22.71 9.81
C LEU A 31 -1.90 -21.92 9.68
N GLU A 32 -0.99 -22.40 8.84
CA GLU A 32 0.15 -21.61 8.41
C GLU A 32 -0.21 -20.91 7.12
N VAL A 33 -0.04 -19.59 7.07
CA VAL A 33 -0.43 -18.78 5.92
C VAL A 33 0.69 -17.86 5.50
N LYS A 34 0.77 -17.60 4.19
CA LYS A 34 1.63 -16.56 3.65
C LYS A 34 0.95 -15.21 3.82
N VAL A 35 1.64 -14.26 4.45
CA VAL A 35 1.14 -12.89 4.56
C VAL A 35 1.04 -12.28 3.15
N PRO A 36 -0.14 -11.82 2.72
CA PRO A 36 -0.32 -11.32 1.37
C PRO A 36 0.36 -9.96 1.18
N ALA A 37 0.93 -9.72 0.00
CA ALA A 37 1.48 -8.41 -0.36
C ALA A 37 0.38 -7.35 -0.48
N GLY A 38 0.73 -6.07 -0.24
CA GLY A 38 -0.23 -4.95 -0.27
C GLY A 38 -1.06 -4.81 1.01
N PHE A 39 -0.81 -5.66 2.01
CA PHE A 39 -1.34 -5.53 3.35
C PHE A 39 -0.39 -4.71 4.24
N TYR A 40 -0.93 -3.84 5.09
CA TYR A 40 -0.17 -3.08 6.08
C TYR A 40 -0.77 -3.25 7.49
N GLN A 41 -2.08 -3.01 7.62
CA GLN A 41 -2.80 -3.15 8.87
C GLN A 41 -4.27 -3.51 8.61
N ALA A 42 -4.74 -4.61 9.19
CA ALA A 42 -6.16 -4.94 9.28
C ALA A 42 -6.38 -6.14 10.22
N LYS A 43 -7.65 -6.41 10.51
CA LYS A 43 -8.07 -7.64 11.18
C LYS A 43 -7.84 -8.87 10.30
N ILE A 44 -7.51 -9.98 10.94
CA ILE A 44 -7.42 -11.29 10.30
C ILE A 44 -8.75 -11.99 10.48
N SER A 45 -9.30 -12.55 9.42
CA SER A 45 -10.48 -13.41 9.50
C SER A 45 -10.19 -14.80 8.95
N VAL A 46 -10.84 -15.80 9.57
CA VAL A 46 -10.80 -17.19 9.15
C VAL A 46 -12.23 -17.63 8.90
N SER A 47 -12.50 -18.07 7.68
CA SER A 47 -13.81 -18.58 7.27
C SER A 47 -13.73 -20.09 7.08
N THR A 48 -14.67 -20.79 7.71
CA THR A 48 -14.89 -22.23 7.58
C THR A 48 -16.32 -22.48 7.11
N SER A 49 -16.66 -23.74 6.84
CA SER A 49 -18.04 -24.15 6.54
C SER A 49 -19.05 -23.81 7.63
N VAL A 50 -18.60 -23.62 8.88
CA VAL A 50 -19.46 -23.36 10.05
C VAL A 50 -19.58 -21.86 10.35
N GLY A 51 -18.73 -21.01 9.76
CA GLY A 51 -18.78 -19.57 9.94
C GLY A 51 -17.42 -18.89 9.85
N THR A 52 -17.44 -17.58 10.12
CA THR A 52 -16.26 -16.72 10.09
C THR A 52 -15.99 -16.16 11.47
N THR A 53 -14.74 -16.24 11.90
CA THR A 53 -14.23 -15.51 13.07
C THR A 53 -13.20 -14.48 12.64
N THR A 54 -13.08 -13.39 13.40
CA THR A 54 -12.21 -12.26 13.09
C THR A 54 -11.47 -11.83 14.34
N SER A 55 -10.20 -11.45 14.22
CA SER A 55 -9.40 -10.97 15.34
C SER A 55 -9.98 -9.70 15.97
N ASP A 56 -9.83 -9.57 17.29
CA ASP A 56 -10.29 -8.39 18.02
C ASP A 56 -9.50 -7.14 17.65
N LYS A 57 -8.18 -7.31 17.48
CA LYS A 57 -7.22 -6.27 17.12
C LYS A 57 -6.71 -6.46 15.69
N ASP A 58 -6.20 -5.38 15.12
CA ASP A 58 -5.49 -5.45 13.85
C ASP A 58 -4.18 -6.21 14.02
N PHE A 59 -3.87 -7.02 13.01
CA PHE A 59 -2.51 -7.43 12.73
C PHE A 59 -1.83 -6.26 12.00
N THR A 60 -0.61 -5.93 12.40
CA THR A 60 0.16 -4.83 11.79
C THR A 60 1.50 -5.38 11.34
N MET A 61 1.82 -5.20 10.06
CA MET A 61 3.16 -5.46 9.58
C MET A 61 4.07 -4.33 10.01
N LEU A 62 5.03 -4.64 10.89
CA LEU A 62 6.14 -3.74 11.16
C LEU A 62 7.13 -3.83 10.00
N VAL A 63 6.94 -2.98 8.99
CA VAL A 63 7.93 -2.80 7.94
C VAL A 63 9.04 -1.94 8.52
N THR A 64 10.16 -2.56 8.88
CA THR A 64 11.40 -1.82 9.14
C THR A 64 11.86 -1.20 7.80
N ALA A 65 12.38 0.02 7.84
CA ALA A 65 12.47 0.97 6.71
C ALA A 65 13.32 0.55 5.48
N THR A 66 13.56 -0.74 5.27
CA THR A 66 14.29 -1.28 4.12
C THR A 66 13.41 -2.02 3.11
N GLU A 67 12.15 -2.38 3.41
CA GLU A 67 11.30 -3.10 2.45
C GLU A 67 9.81 -2.69 2.45
N ASN A 68 9.51 -1.42 2.20
CA ASN A 68 8.22 -1.08 1.58
C ASN A 68 8.28 -1.47 0.09
N SER A 69 8.00 -2.73 -0.24
CA SER A 69 8.00 -3.21 -1.63
C SER A 69 7.05 -2.42 -2.54
N PHE A 70 6.02 -1.78 -1.98
CA PHE A 70 5.09 -0.91 -2.70
C PHE A 70 5.67 0.50 -2.95
N GLU A 71 6.34 1.09 -1.97
CA GLU A 71 6.99 2.40 -2.14
C GLU A 71 8.11 2.37 -3.18
N HIS A 72 8.84 1.25 -3.29
CA HIS A 72 9.89 1.07 -4.29
C HIS A 72 9.35 0.93 -5.72
N GLN A 73 8.09 0.52 -5.89
CA GLN A 73 7.46 0.41 -7.21
C GLN A 73 7.05 1.78 -7.77
N ILE A 74 6.74 2.75 -6.90
CA ILE A 74 6.36 4.09 -7.33
C ILE A 74 7.60 4.89 -7.73
N LYS A 75 7.70 5.21 -9.01
CA LYS A 75 8.78 6.02 -9.59
C LYS A 75 8.29 7.44 -9.83
N VAL A 76 9.19 8.40 -9.64
CA VAL A 76 8.93 9.82 -9.91
C VAL A 76 10.04 10.32 -10.82
N TYR A 77 9.70 10.67 -12.06
CA TYR A 77 10.71 11.07 -13.05
C TYR A 77 10.21 12.17 -14.01
N PRO A 78 11.12 13.02 -14.53
CA PRO A 78 12.52 13.13 -14.11
C PRO A 78 12.61 13.68 -12.68
N ASN A 79 13.62 13.23 -11.94
CA ASN A 79 13.96 13.78 -10.62
C ASN A 79 15.48 13.78 -10.46
N PRO A 80 16.17 14.94 -10.53
CA PRO A 80 15.61 16.30 -10.57
C PRO A 80 14.79 16.64 -11.82
N THR A 81 13.85 17.58 -11.71
CA THR A 81 12.97 18.09 -12.79
C THR A 81 13.20 19.58 -13.05
N GLN A 82 12.76 20.09 -14.21
CA GLN A 82 12.63 21.53 -14.53
C GLN A 82 11.19 22.06 -14.35
N GLY A 83 10.28 21.23 -13.85
CA GLY A 83 8.88 21.61 -13.58
C GLY A 83 7.93 20.44 -13.76
N LYS A 84 7.97 19.80 -14.93
CA LYS A 84 7.09 18.67 -15.26
C LYS A 84 7.67 17.34 -14.81
N LEU A 85 6.85 16.52 -14.16
CA LEU A 85 7.21 15.17 -13.73
C LEU A 85 6.02 14.23 -13.84
N VAL A 86 6.35 12.94 -13.90
CA VAL A 86 5.41 11.83 -13.92
C VAL A 86 5.60 11.04 -12.64
N ILE A 87 4.48 10.73 -11.99
CA ILE A 87 4.39 9.71 -10.97
C ILE A 87 3.93 8.44 -11.68
N ASP A 88 4.77 7.43 -11.70
CA ASP A 88 4.51 6.11 -12.28
C ASP A 88 4.27 5.12 -11.13
N PHE A 89 3.08 4.55 -11.09
CA PHE A 89 2.65 3.60 -10.07
C PHE A 89 3.00 2.14 -10.42
N GLY A 90 3.66 1.91 -11.56
CA GLY A 90 4.07 0.59 -12.05
C GLY A 90 2.98 -0.12 -12.86
N GLU A 91 3.21 -1.41 -13.14
CA GLU A 91 2.31 -2.22 -14.00
C GLU A 91 0.92 -2.46 -13.38
N LYS A 92 0.84 -2.47 -12.04
CA LYS A 92 -0.43 -2.63 -11.33
C LYS A 92 -1.02 -1.27 -11.04
N ALA A 93 -2.19 -0.99 -11.62
CA ALA A 93 -2.92 0.22 -11.31
C ALA A 93 -3.33 0.24 -9.83
N ILE A 94 -3.24 1.40 -9.19
CA ILE A 94 -3.48 1.56 -7.75
C ILE A 94 -4.61 2.54 -7.48
N MET A 95 -5.40 2.30 -6.43
CA MET A 95 -6.43 3.22 -5.97
C MET A 95 -5.78 4.43 -5.26
N VAL A 96 -5.79 5.59 -5.93
CA VAL A 96 -5.26 6.85 -5.37
C VAL A 96 -6.42 7.71 -4.90
N GLU A 97 -6.39 8.09 -3.62
CA GLU A 97 -7.36 9.01 -3.03
C GLU A 97 -6.98 10.46 -3.33
N GLN A 98 -5.71 10.80 -3.08
CA GLN A 98 -5.22 12.16 -3.16
C GLN A 98 -3.72 12.22 -3.49
N ILE A 99 -3.32 13.24 -4.24
CA ILE A 99 -1.91 13.60 -4.44
C ILE A 99 -1.70 15.04 -4.01
N SER A 100 -0.57 15.32 -3.36
CA SER A 100 -0.23 16.67 -2.93
C SER A 100 1.27 16.93 -2.96
N VAL A 101 1.65 18.18 -3.20
CA VAL A 101 3.04 18.61 -3.20
C VAL A 101 3.21 19.76 -2.22
N LEU A 102 4.16 19.63 -1.31
CA LEU A 102 4.51 20.63 -0.31
C LEU A 102 5.89 21.22 -0.64
N ASN A 103 6.07 22.52 -0.38
CA ASN A 103 7.39 23.15 -0.42
C ASN A 103 8.20 22.86 0.86
N SER A 104 9.44 23.35 0.93
CA SER A 104 10.32 23.21 2.09
C SER A 104 9.79 23.83 3.39
N MET A 105 8.83 24.76 3.30
CA MET A 105 8.15 25.36 4.45
C MET A 105 6.91 24.57 4.89
N GLY A 106 6.60 23.44 4.23
CA GLY A 106 5.39 22.65 4.50
C GLY A 106 4.11 23.23 3.88
N SER A 107 4.20 24.32 3.12
CA SER A 107 3.04 24.88 2.42
C SER A 107 2.66 24.00 1.24
N ARG A 108 1.37 23.68 1.13
CA ARG A 108 0.81 22.86 0.03
C ARG A 108 0.69 23.72 -1.23
N ILE A 109 1.37 23.31 -2.30
CA ILE A 109 1.44 24.03 -3.59
C ILE A 109 0.57 23.35 -4.65
N VAL A 110 0.42 22.03 -4.55
CA VAL A 110 -0.48 21.23 -5.39
C VAL A 110 -1.31 20.34 -4.49
N GLU A 111 -2.60 20.22 -4.80
CA GLU A 111 -3.51 19.27 -4.18
C GLU A 111 -4.52 18.80 -5.23
N LYS A 112 -4.61 17.48 -5.41
CA LYS A 112 -5.52 16.84 -6.37
C LYS A 112 -6.21 15.68 -5.69
N THR A 113 -7.54 15.75 -5.59
CA THR A 113 -8.37 14.60 -5.22
C THR A 113 -8.60 13.76 -6.48
N ILE A 114 -8.29 12.47 -6.40
CA ILE A 114 -8.29 11.55 -7.54
C ILE A 114 -9.40 10.51 -7.40
N GLN A 115 -9.46 9.82 -6.26
CA GLN A 115 -10.42 8.76 -5.93
C GLN A 115 -10.64 7.75 -7.07
N LYS A 116 -9.57 7.30 -7.72
CA LYS A 116 -9.66 6.34 -8.83
C LYS A 116 -8.41 5.48 -8.95
N VAL A 117 -8.56 4.35 -9.63
CA VAL A 117 -7.47 3.44 -9.97
C VAL A 117 -6.68 4.03 -11.16
N ILE A 118 -5.39 4.32 -10.96
CA ILE A 118 -4.50 4.88 -11.99
C ILE A 118 -3.14 4.18 -12.05
N GLN A 119 -2.54 4.20 -13.24
CA GLN A 119 -1.16 3.72 -13.48
C GLN A 119 -0.14 4.86 -13.46
N SER A 120 -0.54 6.08 -13.79
CA SER A 120 0.35 7.25 -13.73
C SER A 120 -0.41 8.54 -13.49
N GLN A 121 0.32 9.57 -13.03
CA GLN A 121 -0.19 10.93 -12.89
C GLN A 121 0.90 11.95 -13.19
N GLU A 122 0.59 12.92 -14.06
CA GLU A 122 1.44 14.07 -14.30
C GLU A 122 1.24 15.17 -13.25
N ILE A 123 2.36 15.78 -12.86
CA ILE A 123 2.42 16.96 -12.01
C ILE A 123 3.25 18.03 -12.72
N ASP A 124 2.74 19.25 -12.70
CA ASP A 124 3.40 20.42 -13.24
C ASP A 124 3.73 21.39 -12.12
N LEU A 125 5.03 21.58 -11.87
CA LEU A 125 5.61 22.55 -10.96
C LEU A 125 6.30 23.70 -11.72
N SER A 126 6.03 23.87 -13.01
CA SER A 126 6.58 24.96 -13.81
C SER A 126 6.23 26.32 -13.19
N GLY A 127 7.21 27.22 -13.18
CA GLY A 127 7.06 28.55 -12.57
C GLY A 127 7.12 28.55 -11.03
N ARG A 128 7.41 27.42 -10.39
CA ARG A 128 7.74 27.38 -8.94
C ARG A 128 9.24 27.56 -8.73
N SER A 129 9.61 28.05 -7.56
CA SER A 129 11.00 28.28 -7.19
C SER A 129 11.80 26.97 -7.15
N SER A 130 13.05 27.01 -7.57
CA SER A 130 13.94 25.87 -7.43
C SER A 130 14.12 25.49 -5.96
N GLY A 131 14.28 24.19 -5.69
CA GLY A 131 14.38 23.70 -4.33
C GLY A 131 13.85 22.28 -4.13
N ILE A 132 13.69 21.92 -2.87
CA ILE A 132 13.19 20.61 -2.45
C ILE A 132 11.69 20.69 -2.17
N TYR A 133 10.96 19.72 -2.73
CA TYR A 133 9.54 19.53 -2.53
C TYR A 133 9.26 18.13 -1.98
N LEU A 134 8.18 18.01 -1.22
CA LEU A 134 7.67 16.73 -0.72
C LEU A 134 6.37 16.37 -1.44
N LEU A 135 6.40 15.29 -2.20
CA LEU A 135 5.22 14.66 -2.79
C LEU A 135 4.61 13.72 -1.76
N LEU A 136 3.30 13.85 -1.54
CA LEU A 136 2.48 12.97 -0.72
C LEU A 136 1.42 12.31 -1.60
N ILE A 137 1.33 10.99 -1.54
CA ILE A 137 0.33 10.19 -2.25
C ILE A 137 -0.46 9.41 -1.21
N LYS A 138 -1.75 9.71 -1.10
CA LYS A 138 -2.68 9.01 -0.23
C LYS A 138 -3.40 7.93 -1.02
N THR A 139 -3.32 6.69 -0.55
CA THR A 139 -4.00 5.52 -1.09
C THR A 139 -4.93 4.95 -0.03
N GLU A 140 -5.75 3.96 -0.40
CA GLU A 140 -6.58 3.21 0.55
C GLU A 140 -5.76 2.48 1.62
N THR A 141 -4.50 2.15 1.30
CA THR A 141 -3.59 1.37 2.15
C THR A 141 -2.63 2.22 2.98
N GLY A 142 -2.52 3.53 2.72
CA GLY A 142 -1.65 4.41 3.50
C GLY A 142 -1.21 5.70 2.81
N LEU A 143 -0.16 6.31 3.37
CA LEU A 143 0.45 7.53 2.87
C LEU A 143 1.88 7.26 2.42
N ILE A 144 2.18 7.61 1.17
CA ILE A 144 3.51 7.46 0.57
C ILE A 144 4.11 8.84 0.36
N SER A 145 5.40 8.98 0.66
CA SER A 145 6.12 10.23 0.51
C SER A 145 7.32 10.09 -0.43
N LYS A 146 7.53 11.08 -1.32
CA LYS A 146 8.70 11.12 -2.21
C LYS A 146 9.30 12.52 -2.23
N LYS A 147 10.63 12.61 -2.20
CA LYS A 147 11.36 13.87 -2.39
C LYS A 147 11.44 14.21 -3.87
N ILE A 148 11.13 15.46 -4.23
CA ILE A 148 11.32 16.03 -5.57
C ILE A 148 12.38 17.13 -5.49
N ILE A 149 13.29 17.16 -6.46
CA ILE A 149 14.26 18.22 -6.65
C ILE A 149 13.86 19.01 -7.89
N LEU A 150 13.43 20.26 -7.70
CA LEU A 150 13.14 21.20 -8.79
C LEU A 150 14.38 22.09 -9.03
N LYS A 151 14.86 22.12 -10.26
CA LYS A 151 16.00 22.95 -10.69
C LYS A 151 15.57 24.32 -11.15
#